data_AF-A0A6C0CZF7-F1
#
_entry.id   AF-A0A6C0CZF7-F1
#
_cell.length_a   1.000
_cell.length_b   1.000
_cell.length_c   1.000
_cell.angle_alpha   90.00
_cell.angle_beta   90.00
_cell.angle_gamma   90.00
#
_symmetry.space_group_name_H-M   'P 1'
#
loop_
_entity.id
_entity.type
_entity.pdbx_description
1 polymer ?
#
loop_
_entity_poly.entity_id
_entity_poly.type
_entity_poly.pdbx_seq_one_letter_code
_entity_poly.pdbx_strand_id
1 'polypeptide(L)'
;MNSIFKYILSIFIGSLIGFLGGFQGIAGGFYISLLLMITGIAPNQRKAAGTTLLAILFPLSIGAVYEYWKSGDIDIPVAIIITLTYMIFAFFGAKANEKVDEYIPLLSLSFLMFLTSIYFGYKGFKSLKKLKK
;
A
#
# COMPACT_ATOMS: atom_id res chain seq x y z
N MET A 1 23.19 -6.38 -4.89
CA MET A 1 22.12 -6.95 -5.74
C MET A 1 22.32 -6.44 -7.15
N ASN A 2 22.25 -7.30 -8.17
CA ASN A 2 22.40 -6.85 -9.56
C ASN A 2 21.26 -5.87 -9.94
N SER A 3 21.57 -4.78 -10.63
CA SER A 3 20.60 -3.75 -11.04
C SER A 3 19.45 -4.31 -11.87
N ILE A 4 19.72 -5.29 -12.73
CA ILE A 4 18.68 -5.96 -13.54
C ILE A 4 17.68 -6.69 -12.62
N PHE A 5 18.19 -7.46 -11.67
CA PHE A 5 17.36 -8.21 -10.73
C PHE A 5 16.54 -7.27 -9.83
N LYS A 6 17.12 -6.14 -9.42
CA LYS A 6 16.44 -5.09 -8.66
C LYS A 6 15.21 -4.58 -9.39
N TYR A 7 15.34 -4.20 -10.66
CA TYR A 7 14.23 -3.67 -11.44
C TYR A 7 13.15 -4.72 -11.75
N ILE A 8 13.54 -5.96 -12.03
CA ILE A 8 12.58 -7.07 -12.18
C ILE A 8 11.77 -7.25 -10.90
N LEU A 9 12.43 -7.21 -9.73
CA LEU A 9 11.75 -7.32 -8.45
C LEU A 9 10.81 -6.13 -8.21
N SER A 10 11.22 -4.91 -8.58
CA SER A 10 10.36 -3.72 -8.50
C SER A 10 9.10 -3.84 -9.36
N ILE A 11 9.21 -4.37 -10.58
CA ILE A 11 8.06 -4.64 -11.46
C ILE A 11 7.12 -5.64 -10.79
N PHE A 12 7.67 -6.74 -10.25
CA PHE A 12 6.88 -7.77 -9.58
C PHE A 12 6.16 -7.21 -8.34
N ILE A 13 6.87 -6.44 -7.51
CA ILE A 13 6.30 -5.77 -6.33
C ILE A 13 5.18 -4.82 -6.75
N GLY A 14 5.43 -3.92 -7.70
CA GLY A 14 4.43 -2.94 -8.14
C GLY A 14 3.20 -3.60 -8.76
N SER A 15 3.38 -4.69 -9.52
CA SER A 15 2.26 -5.45 -10.09
C SER A 15 1.43 -6.15 -9.01
N LEU A 16 2.09 -6.87 -8.08
CA LEU A 16 1.43 -7.60 -7.01
C LEU A 16 0.70 -6.66 -6.05
N ILE A 17 1.39 -5.62 -5.59
CA ILE A 17 0.84 -4.63 -4.66
C ILE A 17 -0.19 -3.72 -5.36
N GLY A 18 -0.02 -3.46 -6.66
CA GLY A 18 -1.03 -2.82 -7.52
C GLY A 18 -2.33 -3.59 -7.48
N PHE A 19 -2.28 -4.86 -7.87
CA PHE A 19 -3.46 -5.73 -7.87
C PHE A 19 -4.09 -5.81 -6.49
N LEU A 20 -3.31 -6.12 -5.45
CA LEU A 20 -3.80 -6.23 -4.07
C LEU A 20 -4.38 -4.90 -3.55
N GLY A 21 -3.73 -3.77 -3.84
CA GLY A 21 -4.12 -2.45 -3.36
C GLY A 21 -5.37 -1.92 -4.05
N GLY A 22 -5.54 -2.20 -5.34
CA GLY A 22 -6.78 -1.96 -6.07
C GLY A 22 -7.90 -2.92 -5.65
N PHE A 23 -7.58 -4.19 -5.42
CA PHE A 23 -8.52 -5.21 -4.94
C PHE A 23 -9.04 -4.90 -3.53
N GLN A 24 -8.20 -4.42 -2.62
CA GLN A 24 -8.64 -4.00 -1.30
C GLN A 24 -9.25 -2.58 -1.31
N GLY A 25 -8.94 -1.79 -2.34
CA GLY A 25 -9.47 -0.46 -2.55
C GLY A 25 -8.86 0.60 -1.63
N ILE A 26 -7.57 0.49 -1.33
CA ILE A 26 -6.95 1.30 -0.27
C ILE A 26 -5.68 1.99 -0.73
N ALA A 27 -4.91 1.36 -1.63
CA ALA A 27 -3.67 1.90 -2.20
C ALA A 27 -2.66 2.54 -1.20
N GLY A 28 -2.70 2.14 0.07
CA GLY A 28 -1.86 2.68 1.15
C GLY A 28 -2.59 3.60 2.14
N GLY A 29 -3.79 4.07 1.82
CA GLY A 29 -4.65 4.87 2.70
C GLY A 29 -5.47 4.05 3.71
N PHE A 30 -4.90 3.00 4.30
CA PHE A 30 -5.66 2.06 5.15
C PHE A 30 -6.21 2.72 6.41
N TYR A 31 -5.50 3.71 6.95
CA TYR A 31 -6.03 4.56 8.01
C TYR A 31 -7.23 5.39 7.55
N ILE A 32 -7.24 5.88 6.31
CA ILE A 32 -8.36 6.65 5.76
C ILE A 32 -9.60 5.75 5.67
N SER A 33 -9.49 4.59 5.01
CA SER A 33 -10.62 3.65 4.90
C SER A 33 -11.13 3.20 6.27
N LEU A 34 -10.23 2.85 7.18
CA LEU A 34 -10.59 2.43 8.55
C LEU A 34 -11.36 3.52 9.30
N LEU A 35 -10.86 4.74 9.28
CA LEU A 35 -11.51 5.86 9.97
C LEU A 35 -12.84 6.22 9.32
N LEU A 36 -12.94 6.18 7.99
CA LEU A 36 -14.20 6.40 7.28
C LEU A 36 -15.27 5.38 7.68
N MET A 37 -14.90 4.10 7.88
CA MET A 37 -15.83 3.06 8.31
C MET A 37 -16.20 3.18 9.79
N ILE A 38 -15.22 3.34 10.69
CA ILE A 38 -15.47 3.40 12.14
C ILE A 38 -16.29 4.63 12.51
N THR A 39 -16.06 5.76 11.84
CA THR A 39 -16.83 6.99 12.05
C THR A 39 -18.20 6.97 11.39
N GLY A 40 -18.50 5.95 10.57
CA GLY A 40 -19.75 5.85 9.82
C GLY A 40 -19.90 6.83 8.65
N ILE A 41 -18.85 7.61 8.32
CA ILE A 41 -18.86 8.53 7.16
C ILE A 41 -19.03 7.74 5.86
N ALA A 42 -18.36 6.59 5.76
CA ALA A 42 -18.59 5.65 4.69
C ALA A 42 -19.59 4.56 5.14
N PRO A 43 -20.73 4.40 4.44
CA PRO A 43 -21.77 3.44 4.84
C PRO A 43 -21.40 1.97 4.58
N ASN A 44 -20.39 1.70 3.76
CA ASN A 44 -19.89 0.36 3.46
C ASN A 44 -18.42 0.41 3.00
N GLN A 45 -17.76 -0.74 2.96
CA GLN A 45 -16.35 -0.87 2.54
C GLN A 45 -16.14 -0.32 1.13
N ARG A 46 -17.08 -0.57 0.21
CA ARG A 46 -16.89 -0.16 -1.18
C ARG A 46 -16.84 1.36 -1.34
N LYS A 47 -17.67 2.09 -0.59
CA LYS A 47 -17.64 3.56 -0.57
C LYS A 47 -16.42 4.10 0.17
N ALA A 48 -16.00 3.47 1.28
CA ALA A 48 -14.76 3.82 1.95
C ALA A 48 -13.56 3.66 1.01
N ALA A 49 -13.50 2.52 0.31
CA ALA A 49 -12.46 2.19 -0.64
C ALA A 49 -12.35 3.20 -1.79
N GLY A 50 -13.46 3.44 -2.51
CA GLY A 50 -13.47 4.41 -3.61
C GLY A 50 -13.09 5.82 -3.16
N THR A 51 -13.58 6.25 -1.99
CA THR A 51 -13.25 7.56 -1.42
C THR A 51 -11.76 7.67 -1.08
N THR A 52 -11.19 6.64 -0.46
CA THR A 52 -9.77 6.59 -0.14
C THR A 52 -8.91 6.63 -1.40
N LEU A 53 -9.25 5.82 -2.42
CA LEU A 53 -8.51 5.80 -3.69
C LEU A 53 -8.49 7.19 -4.36
N LEU A 54 -9.63 7.90 -4.38
CA LEU A 54 -9.69 9.25 -4.91
C LEU A 54 -8.90 10.23 -4.04
N ALA A 55 -9.04 10.13 -2.71
CA ALA A 55 -8.32 10.97 -1.77
C ALA A 55 -6.81 10.86 -1.95
N ILE A 56 -6.31 9.68 -2.36
CA ILE A 56 -4.88 9.43 -2.59
C ILE A 56 -4.40 9.55 -4.04
N LEU A 57 -5.30 9.88 -4.98
CA LEU A 57 -4.95 10.06 -6.38
C LEU A 57 -4.01 11.25 -6.59
N PHE A 58 -4.24 12.34 -5.86
CA PHE A 58 -3.37 13.50 -5.88
C PHE A 58 -2.07 13.21 -5.12
N PRO A 59 -0.97 13.94 -5.39
CA PRO A 59 0.30 13.71 -4.72
C PRO A 59 0.28 14.24 -3.27
N LEU A 60 -0.50 13.65 -2.36
CA LEU A 60 -0.54 14.08 -0.94
C LEU A 60 0.81 14.00 -0.27
N SER A 61 1.66 13.08 -0.72
CA SER A 61 2.98 12.87 -0.16
C SER A 61 4.04 13.83 -0.71
N ILE A 62 3.69 14.84 -1.51
CA ILE A 62 4.69 15.73 -2.14
C ILE A 62 5.63 16.41 -1.14
N GLY A 63 5.10 16.88 0.00
CA GLY A 63 5.91 17.48 1.07
C GLY A 63 6.84 16.47 1.75
N ALA A 64 6.37 15.23 1.96
CA ALA A 64 7.19 14.16 2.52
C ALA A 64 8.29 13.72 1.54
N VAL A 65 7.95 13.57 0.25
CA VAL A 65 8.89 13.26 -0.82
C VAL A 65 9.97 14.34 -0.90
N TYR A 66 9.62 15.61 -0.76
CA TYR A 66 10.61 16.69 -0.76
C TYR A 66 11.64 16.55 0.36
N GLU A 67 11.22 16.20 1.58
CA GLU A 67 12.14 15.99 2.71
C GLU A 67 13.02 14.74 2.53
N TYR A 68 12.48 13.62 2.06
CA TYR A 68 13.29 12.43 1.76
C TYR A 68 14.22 12.63 0.57
N TRP A 69 13.84 13.49 -0.37
CA TRP A 69 14.70 13.83 -1.50
C TRP A 69 15.94 14.61 -1.03
N LYS A 70 15.76 15.56 -0.09
CA LYS A 70 16.88 16.29 0.51
C LYS A 70 17.85 15.40 1.26
N SER A 71 17.36 14.38 1.97
CA SER A 71 18.22 13.45 2.72
C SER A 71 18.89 12.39 1.84
N GLY A 72 18.55 12.33 0.55
CA GLY A 72 19.09 11.34 -0.39
C GLY A 72 18.49 9.93 -0.22
N ASP A 73 17.36 9.83 0.48
CA ASP A 73 16.72 8.55 0.84
C ASP A 73 15.71 8.06 -0.20
N ILE A 74 15.76 8.58 -1.43
CA ILE A 74 14.83 8.21 -2.51
C ILE A 74 15.55 7.47 -3.64
N ASP A 75 15.06 6.26 -3.90
CA ASP A 75 15.40 5.49 -5.10
C ASP A 75 14.41 5.79 -6.23
N ILE A 76 14.70 6.86 -7.00
CA ILE A 76 13.79 7.37 -8.04
C ILE A 76 13.44 6.30 -9.10
N PRO A 77 14.40 5.54 -9.68
CA PRO A 77 14.08 4.53 -10.67
C PRO A 77 13.12 3.45 -10.14
N VAL A 78 13.35 2.97 -8.91
CA VAL A 78 12.47 1.97 -8.29
C VAL A 78 11.08 2.54 -8.05
N ALA A 79 10.99 3.77 -7.54
CA ALA A 79 9.72 4.44 -7.29
C ALA A 79 8.88 4.54 -8.57
N ILE A 80 9.48 5.02 -9.67
CA ILE A 80 8.79 5.17 -10.97
C ILE A 80 8.30 3.82 -11.50
N ILE A 81 9.14 2.79 -11.47
CA ILE A 81 8.78 1.44 -11.93
C ILE A 81 7.58 0.90 -11.14
N ILE A 82 7.62 1.02 -9.81
CA ILE A 82 6.53 0.58 -8.94
C ILE A 82 5.27 1.36 -9.26
N THR A 83 5.33 2.69 -9.36
CA THR A 83 4.14 3.52 -9.67
C THR A 83 3.48 3.13 -10.99
N LEU A 84 4.25 2.99 -12.07
CA LEU A 84 3.70 2.67 -13.39
C LEU A 84 3.03 1.29 -13.42
N THR A 85 3.69 0.29 -12.85
CA THR A 85 3.13 -1.07 -12.78
C THR A 85 1.95 -1.14 -11.81
N TYR A 86 2.02 -0.44 -10.68
CA TYR A 86 0.94 -0.32 -9.72
C TYR A 86 -0.33 0.21 -10.39
N MET A 87 -0.25 1.31 -11.14
CA MET A 87 -1.41 1.93 -11.80
C MET A 87 -2.14 0.95 -12.72
N ILE A 88 -1.38 0.16 -13.49
CA ILE A 88 -1.94 -0.84 -14.42
C ILE A 88 -2.65 -1.95 -13.64
N PHE A 89 -2.00 -2.52 -12.63
CA PHE A 89 -2.54 -3.67 -11.91
C PHE A 89 -3.64 -3.30 -10.90
N ALA A 90 -3.62 -2.07 -10.37
CA ALA A 90 -4.67 -1.56 -9.49
C ALA A 90 -6.03 -1.52 -10.18
N PHE A 91 -6.07 -1.17 -11.47
CA PHE A 91 -7.29 -1.25 -12.27
C PHE A 91 -7.86 -2.67 -12.30
N PHE A 92 -7.02 -3.67 -12.57
CA PHE A 92 -7.44 -5.08 -12.58
C PHE A 92 -7.88 -5.57 -11.19
N GLY A 93 -7.20 -5.12 -10.13
CA GLY A 93 -7.59 -5.40 -8.76
C GLY A 93 -8.97 -4.84 -8.42
N ALA A 94 -9.23 -3.58 -8.76
CA ALA A 94 -10.53 -2.94 -8.53
C ALA A 94 -11.65 -3.67 -9.30
N LYS A 95 -11.40 -4.05 -10.55
CA LYS A 95 -12.36 -4.85 -11.35
C LYS A 95 -12.61 -6.24 -10.76
N ALA A 96 -11.62 -6.85 -10.11
CA ALA A 96 -11.78 -8.12 -9.41
C ALA A 96 -12.61 -7.95 -8.12
N ASN A 97 -12.45 -6.85 -7.40
CA ASN A 97 -13.26 -6.53 -6.22
C ASN A 97 -14.76 -6.48 -6.56
N GLU A 98 -15.14 -5.94 -7.72
CA GLU A 98 -16.55 -5.84 -8.12
C GLU A 98 -17.26 -7.19 -8.26
N LYS A 99 -16.52 -8.28 -8.46
CA LYS A 99 -17.05 -9.62 -8.71
C LYS A 99 -17.12 -10.50 -7.47
N VAL A 100 -16.66 -10.00 -6.32
CA VAL A 100 -16.58 -10.74 -5.08
C VAL A 100 -17.38 -10.06 -3.99
N ASP A 101 -17.81 -10.84 -3.01
CA ASP A 101 -18.49 -10.32 -1.84
C ASP A 101 -17.54 -9.49 -0.96
N GLU A 102 -18.12 -8.53 -0.23
CA GLU A 102 -17.40 -7.54 0.58
C GLU A 102 -16.49 -8.15 1.65
N TYR A 103 -16.82 -9.35 2.17
CA TYR A 103 -16.00 -10.02 3.19
C TYR A 103 -14.64 -10.49 2.65
N ILE A 104 -14.51 -10.77 1.36
CA ILE A 104 -13.26 -11.27 0.75
C ILE A 104 -12.15 -10.21 0.76
N PRO A 105 -12.34 -8.98 0.23
CA PRO A 105 -11.32 -7.93 0.30
C PRO A 105 -11.03 -7.51 1.75
N LEU A 106 -12.01 -7.55 2.65
CA LEU A 106 -11.81 -7.29 4.08
C LEU A 106 -10.92 -8.36 4.74
N LEU A 107 -11.18 -9.65 4.48
CA LEU A 107 -10.38 -10.73 5.05
C LEU A 107 -8.96 -10.76 4.46
N SER A 108 -8.83 -10.50 3.16
CA SER A 108 -7.53 -10.34 2.49
C SER A 108 -6.72 -9.20 3.11
N LEU A 109 -7.36 -8.04 3.34
CA LEU A 109 -6.73 -6.90 4.01
C LEU A 109 -6.28 -7.27 5.42
N SER A 110 -7.18 -7.85 6.22
CA SER A 110 -6.90 -8.24 7.60
C SER A 110 -5.70 -9.19 7.69
N PHE A 111 -5.65 -10.20 6.81
CA PHE A 111 -4.55 -11.15 6.77
C PHE A 111 -3.21 -10.48 6.44
N LEU A 112 -3.18 -9.62 5.41
CA LEU A 112 -1.95 -8.89 5.05
C LEU A 112 -1.50 -7.94 6.15
N MET A 113 -2.43 -7.22 6.78
CA MET A 113 -2.10 -6.33 7.91
C MET A 113 -1.51 -7.12 9.09
N PHE A 114 -2.07 -8.28 9.40
CA PHE A 114 -1.53 -9.15 10.44
C PHE A 114 -0.09 -9.60 10.13
N LEU A 115 0.18 -10.04 8.89
CA LEU A 115 1.53 -10.41 8.46
C LEU A 115 2.52 -9.24 8.54
N THR A 116 2.11 -8.05 8.07
CA THR A 116 2.97 -6.85 8.15
C THR A 116 3.26 -6.45 9.59
N SER A 117 2.27 -6.55 10.48
CA SER A 117 2.41 -6.28 11.92
C SER A 117 3.44 -7.21 12.57
N ILE A 118 3.37 -8.51 12.29
CA ILE A 118 4.35 -9.49 12.81
C ILE A 118 5.77 -9.13 12.34
N TYR A 119 5.94 -8.87 11.04
CA TYR A 119 7.26 -8.57 10.47
C TYR A 119 7.88 -7.30 11.07
N PHE A 120 7.14 -6.19 11.09
CA PHE A 120 7.64 -4.93 11.63
C PHE A 120 7.78 -4.97 13.16
N GLY A 121 6.87 -5.65 13.85
CA GLY A 121 6.98 -5.90 15.28
C GLY A 121 8.28 -6.62 15.63
N TYR A 122 8.56 -7.75 14.96
CA TYR A 122 9.82 -8.50 15.13
C TYR A 122 11.06 -7.62 14.88
N LYS A 123 11.06 -6.85 13.77
CA LYS A 123 12.17 -5.97 13.42
C LYS A 123 12.37 -4.86 14.48
N GLY A 124 11.29 -4.28 14.99
CA GLY A 124 11.30 -3.29 16.07
C GLY A 124 11.87 -3.86 17.37
N PHE A 125 11.40 -5.03 17.81
CA PHE A 125 11.93 -5.71 19.00
C PHE A 125 13.42 -6.03 18.89
N LYS A 126 13.88 -6.45 17.71
CA LYS A 126 15.31 -6.72 17.46
C LYS A 126 16.14 -5.43 17.53
N SER A 127 15.62 -4.32 17.02
CA SER A 127 16.27 -3.01 17.10
C SER A 127 16.43 -2.52 18.54
N LEU A 128 15.38 -2.68 19.38
CA LEU A 128 15.43 -2.32 20.80
C LEU A 128 16.50 -3.11 21.57
N LYS A 129 16.66 -4.41 21.28
CA LYS A 129 17.72 -5.24 21.89
C LYS A 129 19.13 -4.80 21.49
N LYS A 130 19.30 -4.21 20.31
CA LYS A 130 20.59 -3.70 19.84
C LYS A 130 20.98 -2.38 20.52
N LEU A 131 20.01 -1.56 20.93
CA LEU A 131 20.24 -0.31 21.67
C LEU A 131 20.53 -0.53 23.16
N LYS A 132 20.10 -1.66 23.72
CA LYS A 132 20.37 -2.05 25.12
C LYS A 132 21.71 -2.78 25.31
N LYS A 133 22.47 -3.00 24.24
CA LYS A 133 23.84 -3.52 24.24
C LYS A 133 24.80 -2.39 23.94
#